data_AF-I1CXZ0-F1
#
_entry.id   AF-I1CXZ0-F1
#
_cell.length_a   1.000
_cell.length_b   1.000
_cell.length_c   1.000
_cell.angle_alpha   90.00
_cell.angle_beta   90.00
_cell.angle_gamma   90.00
#
_symmetry.space_group_name_H-M   'P 1'
#
loop_
_entity.id
_entity.type
_entity.pdbx_description
1 polymer ?
#
loop_
_entity_poly.entity_id
_entity_poly.type
_entity_poly.pdbx_seq_one_letter_code
_entity_poly.pdbx_strand_id
1 'polypeptide(L)'
;MSRASAKTLTIGELSAATGVSRRLLRYYEARGLIVATRSSGGHRLYDPATVEVVGHIRDLLAAGLPTRVIGELLTCIREPGRLEPCAVPTLVEHLREFDERIASLTSTRETLAGLIASSTR
;
A
#
# COMPACT_ATOMS: atom_id res chain seq x y z
N MET A 1 11.91 18.00 26.01
CA MET A 1 13.04 17.20 25.51
C MET A 1 13.18 17.50 24.02
N SER A 2 14.31 18.10 23.65
CA SER A 2 14.61 18.64 22.33
C SER A 2 14.80 17.51 21.32
N ARG A 3 13.92 17.39 20.31
CA ARG A 3 14.23 16.56 19.14
C ARG A 3 15.15 17.38 18.24
N ALA A 4 16.40 16.92 18.11
CA ALA A 4 17.36 17.38 17.13
C ALA A 4 16.71 17.54 15.75
N SER A 5 17.16 18.56 15.01
CA SER A 5 16.73 18.88 13.64
C SER A 5 16.83 17.65 12.73
N ALA A 6 15.79 16.83 12.66
CA ALA A 6 15.74 15.69 11.75
C ALA A 6 15.70 16.24 10.32
N LYS A 7 16.72 15.90 9.52
CA LYS A 7 16.81 16.29 8.11
C LYS A 7 15.54 15.80 7.40
N THR A 8 14.69 16.71 6.97
CA THR A 8 13.50 16.38 6.18
C THR A 8 13.89 16.11 4.72
N LEU A 9 13.08 15.33 4.02
CA LEU A 9 13.30 14.94 2.63
C LEU A 9 12.42 15.75 1.69
N THR A 10 12.97 16.21 0.57
CA THR A 10 12.16 16.64 -0.57
C THR A 10 11.51 15.44 -1.26
N ILE A 11 10.51 15.67 -2.12
CA ILE A 11 9.94 14.57 -2.94
C ILE A 11 10.97 13.91 -3.86
N GLY A 12 12.02 14.65 -4.25
CA GLY A 12 13.13 14.12 -5.04
C GLY A 12 13.97 13.13 -4.24
N GLU A 13 14.34 13.50 -3.02
CA GLU A 13 15.11 12.64 -2.12
C GLU A 13 14.28 11.44 -1.66
N LEU A 14 12.99 11.61 -1.34
CA LEU A 14 12.10 10.51 -1.00
C LEU A 14 11.96 9.53 -2.18
N SER A 15 11.86 10.04 -3.40
CA SER A 15 11.82 9.22 -4.62
C SER A 15 13.10 8.41 -4.81
N ALA A 16 14.27 9.03 -4.59
CA ALA A 16 15.55 8.34 -4.65
C ALA A 16 15.69 7.27 -3.55
N ALA A 17 15.29 7.58 -2.33
CA ALA A 17 15.40 6.67 -1.18
C ALA A 17 14.47 5.45 -1.29
N THR A 18 13.29 5.60 -1.89
CA THR A 18 12.27 4.53 -1.96
C THR A 18 12.22 3.82 -3.31
N GLY A 19 12.92 4.35 -4.32
CA GLY A 19 12.79 3.91 -5.71
C GLY A 19 11.39 4.13 -6.32
N VAL A 20 10.50 4.86 -5.63
CA VAL A 20 9.15 5.15 -6.11
C VAL A 20 9.16 6.44 -6.91
N SER A 21 8.49 6.46 -8.05
CA SER A 21 8.40 7.68 -8.87
C SER A 21 7.74 8.83 -8.11
N ARG A 22 8.19 10.07 -8.35
CA ARG A 22 7.57 11.28 -7.78
C ARG A 22 6.07 11.38 -8.08
N ARG A 23 5.62 10.87 -9.23
CA ARG A 23 4.18 10.83 -9.59
C ARG A 23 3.41 9.92 -8.64
N LEU A 24 3.94 8.73 -8.35
CA LEU A 24 3.28 7.78 -7.47
C LEU A 24 3.34 8.23 -6.00
N LEU A 25 4.43 8.86 -5.56
CA LEU A 25 4.50 9.51 -4.25
C LEU A 25 3.45 10.61 -4.09
N ARG A 26 3.26 11.47 -5.11
CA ARG A 26 2.16 12.46 -5.09
C ARG A 26 0.79 11.82 -5.04
N TYR A 27 0.61 10.67 -5.68
CA TYR A 27 -0.63 9.91 -5.60
C TYR A 27 -0.86 9.36 -4.19
N TYR A 28 0.17 8.82 -3.54
CA TYR A 28 0.09 8.39 -2.13
C TYR A 28 -0.26 9.56 -1.20
N GLU A 29 0.38 10.72 -1.40
CA GLU A 29 0.07 11.95 -0.66
C GLU A 29 -1.39 12.38 -0.87
N ALA A 30 -1.87 12.38 -2.12
CA ALA A 30 -3.26 12.73 -2.44
C ALA A 30 -4.29 11.77 -1.84
N ARG A 31 -3.89 10.52 -1.55
CA ARG A 31 -4.71 9.52 -0.85
C ARG A 31 -4.51 9.53 0.67
N GLY A 32 -3.73 10.47 1.20
CA GLY A 32 -3.44 10.59 2.64
C GLY A 32 -2.53 9.49 3.18
N LEU A 33 -1.91 8.69 2.32
CA LEU A 33 -1.07 7.56 2.72
C LEU A 33 0.32 8.01 3.20
N ILE A 34 0.78 9.16 2.72
CA ILE A 34 1.96 9.85 3.21
C ILE A 34 1.60 11.31 3.42
N VAL A 35 2.27 11.97 4.37
CA VAL A 35 1.98 13.37 4.72
C VAL A 35 3.23 14.20 4.51
N ALA A 36 3.06 15.33 3.81
CA ALA A 36 4.10 16.34 3.66
C ALA A 36 3.83 17.50 4.62
N THR A 37 4.87 18.02 5.26
CA THR A 37 4.86 19.35 5.85
C THR A 37 5.33 20.38 4.82
N ARG A 38 5.09 21.67 5.09
CA ARG A 38 5.55 22.76 4.23
C ARG A 38 6.74 23.45 4.89
N SER A 39 7.80 23.67 4.12
CA SER A 39 8.89 24.55 4.52
C SER A 39 8.42 26.01 4.56
N SER A 40 9.21 26.89 5.17
CA SER A 40 8.98 28.34 5.14
C SER A 40 8.92 28.92 3.71
N GLY A 41 9.59 28.29 2.75
CA GLY A 41 9.54 28.61 1.31
C GLY A 41 8.42 27.90 0.52
N GLY A 42 7.51 27.17 1.18
CA GLY A 42 6.38 26.49 0.54
C GLY A 42 6.68 25.13 -0.10
N HIS A 43 7.91 24.64 -0.01
CA HIS A 43 8.29 23.33 -0.53
C HIS A 43 7.71 22.20 0.33
N ARG A 44 7.38 21.06 -0.31
CA ARG A 44 6.95 19.85 0.38
C ARG A 44 8.15 19.14 1.00
N LEU A 45 8.03 18.85 2.29
CA LEU A 45 9.03 18.15 3.08
C LEU A 45 8.39 16.92 3.73
N TYR A 46 9.10 15.81 3.74
CA TYR A 46 8.66 14.54 4.32
C TYR A 46 9.58 14.16 5.48
N ASP A 47 9.01 13.53 6.49
CA ASP A 47 9.79 12.93 7.58
C ASP A 47 10.61 11.75 7.04
N PRO A 48 11.87 11.53 7.45
CA PRO A 48 12.66 10.36 7.05
C PRO A 48 11.95 9.02 7.26
N ALA A 49 11.12 8.88 8.31
CA ALA A 49 10.33 7.67 8.56
C ALA A 49 9.32 7.37 7.44
N THR A 50 9.00 8.36 6.59
CA THR A 50 8.14 8.17 5.41
C THR A 50 8.74 7.15 4.43
N VAL A 51 10.07 6.95 4.43
CA VAL A 51 10.71 5.93 3.59
C VAL A 51 10.18 4.54 3.92
N GLU A 52 10.09 4.21 5.21
CA GLU A 52 9.59 2.91 5.69
C GLU A 52 8.08 2.79 5.44
N VAL A 53 7.32 3.86 5.67
CA VAL A 53 5.88 3.91 5.35
C VAL A 53 5.63 3.59 3.87
N VAL A 54 6.44 4.17 2.97
CA VAL A 54 6.36 3.88 1.52
C VAL A 54 6.71 2.41 1.24
N GLY A 55 7.65 1.81 1.97
CA GLY A 55 7.93 0.39 1.93
C GLY A 55 6.68 -0.45 2.22
N HIS A 56 6.02 -0.23 3.35
CA HIS A 56 4.81 -0.99 3.71
C HIS A 56 3.65 -0.78 2.75
N ILE A 57 3.47 0.45 2.23
CA ILE A 57 2.47 0.69 1.19
C ILE A 57 2.75 -0.21 -0.02
N ARG A 58 4.02 -0.37 -0.43
CA ARG A 58 4.37 -1.25 -1.55
C ARG A 58 4.12 -2.72 -1.26
N ASP A 59 4.45 -3.18 -0.05
CA ASP A 59 4.23 -4.58 0.34
C ASP A 59 2.74 -4.92 0.37
N LEU A 60 1.92 -4.03 0.93
CA LEU A 60 0.46 -4.20 0.97
C LEU A 60 -0.16 -4.13 -0.44
N LEU A 61 0.34 -3.26 -1.32
CA LEU A 61 -0.07 -3.23 -2.72
C LEU A 61 0.31 -4.53 -3.45
N ALA A 62 1.50 -5.07 -3.18
CA ALA A 62 1.95 -6.35 -3.74
C ALA A 62 1.12 -7.53 -3.24
N ALA A 63 0.58 -7.45 -2.03
CA ALA A 63 -0.40 -8.39 -1.48
C ALA A 63 -1.82 -8.23 -2.09
N GLY A 64 -2.01 -7.31 -3.04
CA GLY A 64 -3.27 -7.12 -3.74
C GLY A 64 -4.26 -6.18 -3.03
N LEU A 65 -3.85 -5.55 -1.92
CA LEU A 65 -4.74 -4.65 -1.19
C LEU A 65 -4.86 -3.31 -1.93
N PRO A 66 -6.09 -2.79 -2.13
CA PRO A 66 -6.26 -1.50 -2.77
C PRO A 66 -5.85 -0.35 -1.83
N THR A 67 -5.43 0.78 -2.40
CA THR A 67 -4.97 1.94 -1.59
C THR A 67 -5.97 2.47 -0.56
N ARG A 68 -7.28 2.24 -0.76
CA ARG A 68 -8.32 2.59 0.22
C ARG A 68 -8.11 1.80 1.52
N VAL A 69 -7.99 0.49 1.39
CA VAL A 69 -7.77 -0.46 2.49
C VAL A 69 -6.43 -0.21 3.16
N ILE A 70 -5.40 0.07 2.36
CA ILE A 70 -4.08 0.43 2.89
C ILE A 70 -4.21 1.65 3.80
N GLY A 71 -4.95 2.68 3.41
CA GLY A 71 -5.19 3.87 4.25
C GLY A 71 -5.86 3.55 5.58
N GLU A 72 -6.81 2.61 5.61
CA GLU A 72 -7.45 2.12 6.84
C GLU A 72 -6.42 1.40 7.74
N LEU A 73 -5.58 0.56 7.13
CA LEU A 73 -4.53 -0.20 7.83
C LEU A 73 -3.39 0.68 8.35
N LEU A 74 -3.09 1.82 7.73
CA LEU A 74 -2.00 2.71 8.19
C LEU A 74 -2.21 3.19 9.63
N THR A 75 -3.47 3.30 10.10
CA THR A 75 -3.77 3.65 11.50
C THR A 75 -3.34 2.57 12.50
N CYS A 76 -3.19 1.34 12.01
CA CYS A 76 -2.76 0.16 12.75
C CYS A 76 -1.29 -0.20 12.53
N ILE A 77 -0.53 0.61 11.79
CA ILE A 77 0.91 0.42 11.66
C ILE A 77 1.61 1.29 12.70
N ARG A 78 2.32 0.65 13.64
CA ARG A 78 3.25 1.33 14.54
C ARG A 78 4.68 1.11 14.06
N GLU A 79 5.66 1.59 14.85
CA GLU A 79 7.13 1.41 14.73
C GLU A 79 7.59 0.43 13.64
N PRO A 80 8.61 0.83 12.87
CA PRO A 80 8.79 0.54 11.45
C PRO A 80 8.14 -0.76 10.95
N GLY A 81 6.86 -0.71 10.57
CA GLY A 81 6.22 -1.77 9.78
C GLY A 81 5.54 -2.89 10.52
N ARG A 82 5.45 -2.79 11.84
CA ARG A 82 4.67 -3.75 12.58
C ARG A 82 3.17 -3.43 12.45
N LEU A 83 2.45 -4.33 11.78
CA LEU A 83 0.99 -4.35 11.81
C LEU A 83 0.54 -4.73 13.23
N GLU A 84 -0.16 -3.81 13.89
CA GLU A 84 -0.76 -4.05 15.18
C GLU A 84 -2.01 -4.93 15.05
N PRO A 85 -2.45 -5.60 16.14
CA PRO A 85 -3.62 -6.47 16.12
C PRO A 85 -4.90 -5.83 15.56
N CYS A 86 -5.03 -4.49 15.60
CA CYS A 86 -6.19 -3.81 15.02
C CYS A 86 -6.26 -3.90 13.48
N ALA A 87 -5.18 -4.28 12.80
CA ALA A 87 -5.18 -4.56 11.36
C ALA A 87 -5.84 -5.90 11.01
N VAL A 88 -5.83 -6.87 11.94
CA VAL A 88 -6.22 -8.27 11.69
C VAL A 88 -7.66 -8.39 11.15
N PRO A 89 -8.68 -7.72 11.71
CA PRO A 89 -10.05 -7.84 11.18
C PRO A 89 -10.16 -7.44 9.71
N THR A 90 -9.50 -6.36 9.32
CA THR A 90 -9.50 -5.86 7.93
C THR A 90 -8.79 -6.85 7.00
N LEU A 91 -7.66 -7.40 7.43
CA LEU A 91 -6.91 -8.39 6.64
C LEU A 91 -7.69 -9.70 6.47
N VAL A 92 -8.38 -10.17 7.51
CA VAL A 92 -9.22 -11.36 7.46
C VAL A 92 -10.38 -11.18 6.48
N GLU A 93 -11.00 -10.00 6.46
CA GLU A 93 -12.09 -9.72 5.52
C GLU A 93 -11.60 -9.76 4.07
N HIS A 94 -10.48 -9.11 3.75
CA HIS A 94 -9.94 -9.16 2.39
C HIS A 94 -9.42 -10.55 2.00
N LEU A 95 -8.90 -11.33 2.95
CA LEU A 95 -8.55 -12.72 2.69
C LEU A 95 -9.78 -13.52 2.26
N ARG A 96 -10.93 -13.35 2.94
CA ARG A 96 -12.19 -14.00 2.55
C ARG A 96 -12.65 -13.56 1.16
N GLU A 97 -12.63 -12.27 0.87
CA GLU A 97 -12.98 -11.76 -0.47
C GLU A 97 -12.09 -12.39 -1.56
N PHE A 98 -10.80 -12.57 -1.29
CA PHE A 98 -9.89 -13.24 -2.22
C PHE A 98 -10.22 -14.72 -2.38
N ASP A 99 -10.48 -15.44 -1.28
CA ASP A 99 -10.84 -16.86 -1.32
C ASP A 99 -12.13 -17.09 -2.13
N GLU A 100 -13.15 -16.25 -1.93
CA GLU A 100 -14.40 -16.29 -2.71
C GLU A 100 -14.14 -16.05 -4.21
N ARG A 101 -13.30 -15.06 -4.52
CA ARG A 101 -12.95 -14.75 -5.91
C ARG A 101 -12.14 -15.87 -6.56
N ILE A 102 -11.23 -16.48 -5.83
CA ILE A 102 -10.46 -17.66 -6.29
C ILE A 102 -11.40 -18.82 -6.59
N ALA A 103 -12.35 -19.11 -5.69
CA ALA A 103 -13.32 -20.18 -5.90
C ALA A 103 -14.17 -19.93 -7.17
N SER A 104 -14.67 -18.70 -7.34
CA SER A 104 -15.46 -18.31 -8.52
C SER A 104 -14.66 -18.42 -9.83
N LEU A 105 -13.42 -17.92 -9.84
CA LEU A 105 -12.55 -18.00 -11.02
C LEU A 105 -12.16 -19.45 -11.36
N THR A 106 -11.96 -20.29 -10.34
CA THR A 106 -11.66 -21.72 -10.52
C THR A 106 -12.85 -22.43 -11.16
N SER A 107 -14.07 -22.21 -10.65
CA SER A 107 -15.30 -22.78 -11.22
C SER A 107 -15.55 -22.33 -12.67
N THR A 108 -15.31 -21.04 -12.95
CA THR A 108 -15.42 -20.49 -14.31
C THR A 108 -14.41 -21.16 -15.25
N ARG A 109 -13.16 -21.33 -14.81
CA ARG A 109 -12.11 -22.01 -15.59
C ARG A 109 -12.48 -23.45 -15.89
N GLU A 110 -12.99 -24.19 -14.91
CA GLU A 110 -13.42 -25.58 -15.08
C GLU A 110 -14.56 -25.70 -16.09
N THR A 111 -15.52 -24.78 -16.04
CA THR A 111 -16.63 -24.73 -17.01
C THR A 111 -16.11 -24.53 -18.43
N LEU A 112 -15.22 -23.55 -18.64
CA LEU A 112 -14.61 -23.30 -19.95
C LEU A 112 -13.78 -24.49 -20.44
N ALA A 113 -13.00 -25.12 -19.56
CA ALA A 113 -12.22 -26.30 -19.89
C ALA A 113 -13.12 -27.46 -20.34
N GLY A 114 -14.27 -27.65 -19.68
CA GLY A 114 -15.28 -28.64 -20.08
C GLY A 114 -15.85 -28.39 -21.48
N LEU A 115 -16.21 -27.14 -21.78
CA LEU A 115 -16.74 -26.75 -23.10
C LEU A 115 -15.71 -26.98 -24.23
N ILE A 116 -14.43 -26.69 -23.98
CA ILE A 116 -13.35 -26.93 -24.95
C ILE A 116 -13.16 -28.44 -25.18
N ALA A 117 -13.18 -29.24 -24.11
CA ALA A 117 -13.03 -30.69 -24.22
C ALA A 117 -14.21 -31.36 -24.96
N SER A 118 -15.41 -30.78 -24.91
CA SER A 118 -16.56 -31.28 -25.65
C SER A 118 -16.59 -30.82 -27.11
N SER A 119 -15.94 -29.71 -27.46
CA SER A 119 -15.92 -29.19 -28.85
C SER A 119 -14.84 -29.78 -29.75
N THR A 120 -13.87 -30.49 -29.17
CA THR A 120 -12.78 -31.16 -29.90
C THR A 120 -13.08 -32.64 -30.20
N ARG A 121 -14.32 -33.09 -29.93
CA ARG A 121 -14.84 -34.42 -30.27
C ARG A 121 -15.80 -34.33 -31.44
#